data_AF-A0A1M5CZU7-F1
#
_entry.id   AF-A0A1M5CZU7-F1
#
_cell.length_a   1.000
_cell.length_b   1.000
_cell.length_c   1.000
_cell.angle_alpha   90.00
_cell.angle_beta   90.00
_cell.angle_gamma   90.00
#
_symmetry.space_group_name_H-M   'P 1'
#
loop_
_entity.id
_entity.type
_entity.pdbx_description
1 polymer ?
#
loop_
_entity_poly.entity_id
_entity_poly.type
_entity_poly.pdbx_seq_one_letter_code
_entity_poly.pdbx_strand_id
1 'polypeptide(L)'
;MLVTNEITQMANAIVAQLPILNGISNSDEHQQALILLEELLERYDENLIIIEALSNVIARYEDGAAEFDTFNKRQIAINPETAMLKLLIDQDLANTDQT
;
A
#
# COMPACT_ATOMS: atom_id res chain seq x y z
N MET A 1 -33.34 -1.12 -12.41
CA MET A 1 -32.06 -1.12 -11.67
C MET A 1 -31.31 -2.40 -12.03
N LEU A 2 -30.73 -2.44 -13.23
CA LEU A 2 -30.06 -3.63 -13.80
C LEU A 2 -28.54 -3.61 -13.54
N VAL A 3 -27.93 -2.41 -13.62
CA VAL A 3 -26.48 -2.21 -13.53
C VAL A 3 -25.90 -2.58 -12.15
N THR A 4 -26.64 -2.36 -11.06
CA THR A 4 -26.12 -2.66 -9.71
C THR A 4 -25.94 -4.16 -9.47
N ASN A 5 -26.84 -5.00 -9.98
CA ASN A 5 -26.73 -6.45 -9.79
C ASN A 5 -25.53 -7.03 -10.55
N GLU A 6 -25.29 -6.57 -11.77
CA GLU A 6 -24.16 -6.99 -12.60
C GLU A 6 -22.83 -6.56 -11.96
N ILE A 7 -22.73 -5.31 -11.48
CA ILE A 7 -21.55 -4.82 -10.76
C ILE A 7 -21.32 -5.63 -9.47
N THR A 8 -22.37 -5.90 -8.69
CA THR A 8 -22.24 -6.73 -7.47
C THR A 8 -21.78 -8.15 -7.79
N GLN A 9 -22.24 -8.76 -8.89
CA GLN A 9 -21.77 -10.08 -9.31
C GLN A 9 -20.30 -10.07 -9.71
N MET A 10 -19.85 -9.06 -10.46
CA MET A 10 -18.43 -8.92 -10.82
C MET A 10 -17.56 -8.75 -9.59
N ALA A 11 -17.95 -7.88 -8.65
CA ALA A 11 -17.23 -7.69 -7.40
C ALA A 11 -17.12 -8.99 -6.59
N ASN A 12 -18.24 -9.73 -6.45
CA ASN A 12 -18.24 -11.02 -5.76
C ASN A 12 -17.35 -12.05 -6.46
N ALA A 13 -17.31 -12.08 -7.79
CA ALA A 13 -16.45 -12.99 -8.54
C ALA A 13 -14.96 -12.68 -8.34
N ILE A 14 -14.61 -11.38 -8.24
CA ILE A 14 -13.24 -10.95 -7.92
C ILE A 14 -12.89 -11.35 -6.50
N VAL A 15 -13.73 -11.03 -5.51
CA VAL A 15 -13.50 -11.34 -4.10
C VAL A 15 -13.41 -12.85 -3.85
N ALA A 16 -14.19 -13.65 -4.58
CA ALA A 16 -14.12 -15.11 -4.49
C ALA A 16 -12.76 -15.66 -4.99
N GLN A 17 -12.14 -15.01 -5.97
CA GLN A 17 -10.83 -15.38 -6.49
C GLN A 17 -9.67 -14.79 -5.68
N LEU A 18 -9.88 -13.60 -5.12
CA LEU A 18 -8.91 -12.87 -4.31
C LEU A 18 -9.52 -12.51 -2.94
N PRO A 19 -9.67 -13.50 -2.03
CA PRO A 19 -10.28 -13.28 -0.71
C PRO A 19 -9.56 -12.23 0.13
N ILE A 20 -8.26 -12.04 -0.15
CA ILE A 20 -7.40 -11.05 0.51
C ILE A 20 -7.93 -9.62 0.39
N LEU A 21 -8.73 -9.32 -0.64
CA LEU A 21 -9.36 -8.01 -0.80
C LEU A 21 -10.39 -7.67 0.30
N ASN A 22 -10.88 -8.67 1.04
CA ASN A 22 -11.74 -8.43 2.20
C ASN A 22 -10.97 -7.94 3.43
N GLY A 23 -9.67 -8.19 3.48
CA GLY A 23 -8.84 -7.87 4.64
C GLY A 23 -7.67 -8.84 4.81
N ILE A 24 -6.70 -8.37 5.57
CA ILE A 24 -5.53 -9.11 6.02
C ILE A 24 -5.64 -9.22 7.54
N SER A 25 -5.47 -10.42 8.07
CA SER A 25 -5.66 -10.71 9.50
C SER A 25 -4.37 -11.06 10.23
N ASN A 26 -3.29 -11.35 9.49
CA ASN A 26 -2.02 -11.79 10.03
C ASN A 26 -0.86 -11.49 9.07
N SER A 27 0.36 -11.67 9.57
CA SER A 27 1.60 -11.37 8.84
C SER A 27 1.81 -12.27 7.60
N ASP A 28 1.34 -13.52 7.61
CA ASP A 28 1.46 -14.41 6.45
C ASP A 28 0.57 -13.93 5.29
N GLU A 29 -0.67 -13.54 5.59
CA GLU A 29 -1.58 -12.91 4.61
C GLU A 29 -1.01 -11.58 4.11
N HIS A 30 -0.42 -10.76 5.00
CA HIS A 30 0.23 -9.51 4.61
C HIS A 30 1.36 -9.75 3.61
N GLN A 31 2.22 -10.73 3.87
CA GLN A 31 3.30 -11.10 2.97
C GLN A 31 2.79 -11.62 1.61
N GLN A 32 1.72 -12.41 1.61
CA GLN A 32 1.08 -12.84 0.37
C GLN A 32 0.49 -11.66 -0.42
N ALA A 33 -0.08 -10.66 0.27
CA ALA A 33 -0.57 -9.44 -0.36
C ALA A 33 0.56 -8.66 -1.05
N LEU A 34 1.73 -8.57 -0.41
CA LEU A 34 2.90 -7.90 -0.97
C LEU A 34 3.44 -8.62 -2.22
N ILE A 35 3.56 -9.95 -2.15
CA ILE A 35 4.01 -10.76 -3.31
C ILE A 35 3.04 -10.57 -4.49
N LEU A 36 1.72 -10.64 -4.23
CA LEU A 36 0.73 -10.43 -5.27
C LEU A 36 0.79 -9.01 -5.84
N LEU A 37 0.99 -8.00 -5.00
CA LEU A 37 1.14 -6.62 -5.44
C LEU A 37 2.35 -6.49 -6.38
N GLU A 38 3.49 -7.09 -6.05
CA GLU A 38 4.68 -7.12 -6.91
C GLU A 38 4.39 -7.75 -8.28
N GLU A 39 3.71 -8.89 -8.32
CA GLU A 39 3.32 -9.54 -9.58
C GLU A 39 2.37 -8.67 -10.42
N LEU A 40 1.39 -8.00 -9.78
CA LEU A 40 0.44 -7.15 -10.50
C LEU A 40 1.09 -5.91 -11.10
N LEU A 41 2.15 -5.38 -10.47
CA LEU A 41 2.91 -4.23 -10.97
C LEU A 41 3.61 -4.50 -12.31
N GLU A 42 3.88 -5.77 -12.67
CA GLU A 42 4.47 -6.12 -13.98
C GLU A 42 3.60 -5.65 -15.16
N ARG A 43 2.28 -5.59 -14.96
CA ARG A 43 1.31 -5.02 -15.92
C ARG A 43 0.45 -3.96 -15.25
N TYR A 44 1.11 -2.91 -14.78
CA TYR A 44 0.52 -1.82 -14.02
C TYR A 44 -0.79 -1.28 -14.63
N ASP A 45 -0.78 -0.89 -15.91
CA ASP A 45 -1.96 -0.28 -16.56
C ASP A 45 -3.15 -1.24 -16.66
N GLU A 46 -2.91 -2.55 -16.84
CA GLU A 46 -3.95 -3.58 -16.92
C GLU A 46 -4.53 -3.89 -15.53
N ASN A 47 -3.70 -3.79 -14.49
CA ASN A 47 -4.02 -4.26 -13.14
C ASN A 47 -4.38 -3.13 -12.17
N LEU A 48 -4.43 -1.87 -12.63
CA LEU A 48 -4.56 -0.67 -11.80
C LEU A 48 -5.66 -0.77 -10.74
N ILE A 49 -6.86 -1.23 -11.12
CA ILE A 49 -8.01 -1.35 -10.21
C ILE A 49 -7.71 -2.32 -9.05
N ILE A 50 -7.06 -3.44 -9.35
CA ILE A 50 -6.73 -4.45 -8.33
C ILE A 50 -5.56 -3.98 -7.48
N ILE A 51 -4.57 -3.32 -8.10
CA ILE A 51 -3.44 -2.69 -7.39
C ILE A 51 -3.98 -1.68 -6.36
N GLU A 52 -4.84 -0.75 -6.76
CA GLU A 52 -5.42 0.24 -5.85
C GLU A 52 -6.22 -0.42 -4.72
N ALA A 53 -7.03 -1.44 -5.03
CA ALA A 53 -7.80 -2.15 -4.02
C ALA A 53 -6.89 -2.88 -3.02
N LEU A 54 -5.87 -3.58 -3.51
CA LEU A 54 -4.93 -4.35 -2.69
C LEU A 54 -4.05 -3.43 -1.84
N SER A 55 -3.53 -2.34 -2.40
CA SER A 55 -2.75 -1.33 -1.66
C SER A 55 -3.54 -0.73 -0.51
N ASN A 56 -4.84 -0.45 -0.69
CA ASN A 56 -5.69 0.03 0.40
C ASN A 56 -5.89 -1.01 1.50
N VAL A 57 -5.98 -2.29 1.16
CA VAL A 57 -6.11 -3.36 2.15
C VAL A 57 -4.81 -3.55 2.93
N ILE A 58 -3.67 -3.50 2.26
CA ILE A 58 -2.33 -3.56 2.88
C ILE A 58 -2.16 -2.38 3.85
N ALA A 59 -2.40 -1.15 3.39
CA ALA A 59 -2.26 0.05 4.23
C ALA A 59 -3.13 -0.02 5.49
N ARG A 60 -4.39 -0.46 5.36
CA ARG A 60 -5.28 -0.64 6.51
C ARG A 60 -4.76 -1.66 7.54
N TYR A 61 -4.10 -2.72 7.08
CA TYR A 61 -3.47 -3.68 7.98
C TYR A 61 -2.25 -3.07 8.67
N GLU A 62 -1.37 -2.42 7.92
CA GLU A 62 -0.14 -1.78 8.43
C GLU A 62 -0.44 -0.65 9.43
N ASP A 63 -1.54 0.08 9.25
CA ASP A 63 -1.98 1.13 10.17
C ASP A 63 -2.41 0.59 11.55
N GLY A 64 -2.97 -0.62 11.59
CA GLY A 64 -3.61 -1.19 12.78
C GLY A 64 -2.90 -2.39 13.42
N ALA A 65 -1.95 -3.02 12.71
CA ALA A 65 -1.27 -4.21 13.20
C ALA A 65 -0.16 -3.87 14.20
N ALA A 66 -0.13 -4.60 15.31
CA ALA A 66 0.78 -4.36 16.43
C ALA A 66 2.28 -4.47 16.06
N GLU A 67 2.61 -5.21 14.99
CA GLU A 67 3.98 -5.31 14.48
C GLU A 67 4.49 -3.98 13.86
N PHE A 68 3.59 -3.10 13.40
CA PHE A 68 3.92 -1.80 12.83
C PHE A 68 3.80 -0.64 13.82
N ASP A 69 3.24 -0.85 15.02
CA ASP A 69 3.02 0.18 16.04
C ASP A 69 4.22 1.10 16.29
N THR A 70 5.41 0.49 16.43
CA THR A 70 6.64 1.23 16.72
C THR A 70 7.05 2.09 15.52
N PHE A 71 6.88 1.57 14.32
CA PHE A 71 7.16 2.30 13.08
C PHE A 71 6.16 3.45 12.89
N ASN A 72 4.86 3.19 13.05
CA ASN A 72 3.79 4.17 12.90
C ASN A 72 3.93 5.33 13.89
N LYS A 73 4.27 5.04 15.16
CA LYS A 73 4.56 6.07 16.17
C LYS A 73 5.76 6.94 15.79
N ARG A 74 6.81 6.34 15.20
CA ARG A 74 7.97 7.11 14.70
C ARG A 74 7.57 8.00 13.53
N GLN A 75 6.81 7.49 12.56
CA GLN A 75 6.31 8.27 11.41
C GLN A 75 5.54 9.51 11.86
N ILE A 76 4.61 9.36 12.81
CA ILE A 76 3.82 10.49 13.34
C ILE A 76 4.72 11.53 14.05
N ALA A 77 5.82 11.11 14.67
CA ALA A 77 6.74 11.99 15.37
C ALA A 77 7.76 12.69 14.45
N ILE A 78 7.84 12.31 13.17
CA ILE A 78 8.77 12.93 12.23
C ILE A 78 8.29 14.34 11.88
N ASN A 79 9.16 15.33 12.12
CA ASN A 79 9.00 16.66 11.57
C ASN A 79 9.41 16.64 10.07
N PRO A 80 8.50 16.96 9.13
CA PRO A 80 8.78 16.86 7.69
C PRO A 80 9.95 17.73 7.21
N GLU A 81 10.09 18.94 7.74
CA GLU A 81 11.17 19.88 7.35
C GLU A 81 12.53 19.34 7.78
N THR A 82 12.63 18.82 8.99
CA THR A 82 13.86 18.22 9.53
C THR A 82 14.20 16.92 8.80
N ALA A 83 13.20 16.11 8.46
CA ALA A 83 13.39 14.89 7.69
C ALA A 83 13.89 15.18 6.27
N MET A 84 13.33 16.19 5.60
CA MET A 84 13.79 16.59 4.27
C MET A 84 15.22 17.12 4.30
N LEU A 85 15.57 17.98 5.26
CA LEU A 85 16.95 18.46 5.42
C LEU A 85 17.93 17.32 5.68
N LYS A 86 17.55 16.37 6.55
CA LYS A 86 18.36 15.18 6.82
C LYS A 86 18.54 14.33 5.55
N LEU A 87 17.47 14.12 4.79
CA LEU A 87 17.53 13.40 3.51
C LEU A 87 18.47 14.10 2.51
N LEU A 88 18.39 15.43 2.38
CA LEU A 88 19.26 16.20 1.50
C LEU A 88 20.74 16.09 1.92
N ILE A 89 21.03 16.09 3.22
CA ILE A 89 22.39 15.89 3.73
C ILE A 89 22.85 14.45 3.47
N ASP A 90 22.01 13.46 3.77
CA ASP A 90 22.33 12.02 3.60
C ASP A 90 22.53 11.64 2.13
N GLN A 91 21.85 12.33 1.19
CA GLN A 91 22.00 12.16 -0.26
C GLN A 91 23.06 13.08 -0.89
N ASP A 92 23.80 13.87 -0.09
CA ASP A 92 24.77 14.88 -0.54
C ASP A 92 24.20 15.95 -1.51
N LEU A 93 22.88 16.17 -1.43
CA LEU A 93 22.14 17.16 -2.22
C LEU A 93 22.04 18.52 -1.52
N ALA A 94 22.50 18.64 -0.27
CA ALA A 94 22.41 19.87 0.51
C ALA A 94 23.33 21.01 0.01
N ASN A 95 24.30 20.71 -0.87
CA ASN A 95 25.34 21.65 -1.31
C ASN A 95 25.41 21.88 -2.84
N THR A 96 24.36 21.57 -3.61
CA THR A 96 24.41 21.68 -5.08
C THR A 96 24.33 23.09 -5.67
N ASP A 97 24.40 24.15 -4.85
CA ASP A 97 24.75 25.50 -5.32
C ASP A 97 26.27 25.66 -5.43
N GLN A 98 26.88 25.06 -6.46
CA GLN A 98 28.15 25.53 -7.06
C GLN A 98 28.49 24.77 -8.35
N THR A 99 27.86 25.18 -9.47
CA THR A 99 28.50 25.61 -10.75
C THR A 99 27.45 26.01 -11.76
#